data_AF-A0A645B2C3-F1
#
_entry.id   AF-A0A645B2C3-F1
#
_cell.length_a   1.000
_cell.length_b   1.000
_cell.length_c   1.000
_cell.angle_alpha   90.00
_cell.angle_beta   90.00
_cell.angle_gamma   90.00
#
_symmetry.space_group_name_H-M   'P 1'
#
loop_
_entity.id
_entity.type
_entity.pdbx_description
1 polymer ?
#
loop_
_entity_poly.entity_id
_entity_poly.type
_entity_poly.pdbx_seq_one_letter_code
_entity_poly.pdbx_strand_id
1 'polypeptide(L)'
;MPLVMAAADLVLCRAGASTISELTAISKPAILVPSPNVTSDHQTKNARVLEEAGGALLLQESDCGEGRLYEAAAELLKDTARRRRMASAMGALGVPDAAEQIYDSLLKLLH
;
A
#
# COMPACT_ATOMS: atom_id res chain seq x y z
N MET A 1 1.32 -7.11 13.21
CA MET A 1 1.88 -7.30 11.85
C MET A 1 3.03 -6.37 11.45
N PRO A 2 3.22 -5.14 11.98
CA PRO A 2 4.23 -4.20 11.45
C PRO A 2 5.65 -4.76 11.38
N LEU A 3 6.09 -5.50 12.41
CA LEU A 3 7.44 -6.10 12.46
C LEU A 3 7.73 -7.04 11.28
N VAL A 4 6.78 -7.92 10.93
CA VAL A 4 6.97 -8.88 9.83
C VAL A 4 6.92 -8.17 8.49
N MET A 5 6.01 -7.21 8.32
CA MET A 5 5.94 -6.41 7.09
C MET A 5 7.18 -5.55 6.91
N ALA A 6 7.70 -4.96 7.99
CA ALA A 6 8.92 -4.16 7.98
C ALA A 6 10.15 -4.97 7.59
N ALA A 7 10.21 -6.25 7.96
CA ALA A 7 11.29 -7.15 7.59
C ALA A 7 11.22 -7.67 6.13
N ALA A 8 10.06 -7.60 5.48
CA ALA A 8 9.89 -8.09 4.10
C ALA A 8 10.51 -7.14 3.06
N ASP A 9 10.95 -7.64 1.91
CA ASP A 9 11.38 -6.79 0.78
C ASP A 9 10.21 -6.27 -0.07
N LEU A 10 9.10 -7.01 -0.06
CA LEU A 10 7.89 -6.76 -0.83
C LEU A 10 6.71 -7.38 -0.07
N VAL A 11 5.60 -6.66 0.02
CA VAL A 11 4.36 -7.18 0.63
C VAL A 11 3.33 -7.47 -0.46
N LEU A 12 2.71 -8.64 -0.39
CA LEU A 12 1.52 -8.97 -1.18
C LEU A 12 0.31 -8.94 -0.26
N CYS A 13 -0.68 -8.10 -0.53
CA CYS A 13 -1.86 -8.02 0.32
C CYS A 13 -3.11 -7.45 -0.39
N ARG A 14 -4.23 -7.49 0.32
CA ARG A 14 -5.44 -6.73 -0.03
C ARG A 14 -5.24 -5.24 0.26
N ALA A 15 -6.04 -4.37 -0.38
CA ALA A 15 -5.92 -2.91 -0.25
C ALA A 15 -6.86 -2.31 0.81
N GLY A 16 -6.87 -2.91 2.01
CA GLY A 16 -7.63 -2.39 3.15
C GLY A 16 -7.03 -1.08 3.69
N ALA A 17 -7.86 -0.17 4.18
CA ALA A 17 -7.44 1.18 4.60
C ALA A 17 -6.32 1.16 5.67
N SER A 18 -6.47 0.33 6.72
CA SER A 18 -5.43 0.20 7.75
C SER A 18 -4.15 -0.40 7.18
N THR A 19 -4.24 -1.42 6.32
CA THR A 19 -3.07 -2.06 5.71
C THR A 19 -2.28 -1.11 4.83
N ILE A 20 -2.95 -0.34 3.97
CA ILE A 20 -2.26 0.63 3.12
C ILE A 20 -1.62 1.76 3.95
N SER A 21 -2.24 2.14 5.07
CA SER A 21 -1.68 3.13 6.00
C SER A 21 -0.44 2.60 6.72
N GLU A 22 -0.46 1.33 7.12
CA GLU A 22 0.73 0.68 7.70
C GLU A 22 1.85 0.64 6.67
N LEU A 23 1.59 0.21 5.43
CA LEU A 23 2.59 0.11 4.36
C LEU A 23 3.28 1.44 4.04
N THR A 24 2.52 2.54 3.96
CA THR A 24 3.09 3.87 3.73
C THR A 24 3.91 4.33 4.93
N ALA A 25 3.44 4.09 6.16
CA ALA A 25 4.17 4.42 7.39
C ALA A 25 5.52 3.68 7.50
N ILE A 26 5.60 2.42 7.04
CA ILE A 26 6.85 1.63 7.02
C ILE A 26 7.57 1.66 5.67
N SER A 27 7.15 2.53 4.74
CA SER A 27 7.77 2.72 3.42
C SER A 27 7.96 1.42 2.62
N LYS A 28 6.99 0.50 2.67
CA LYS A 28 7.15 -0.86 2.15
C LYS A 28 6.53 -1.01 0.76
N PRO A 29 7.31 -1.36 -0.29
CA PRO A 29 6.75 -1.68 -1.60
C PRO A 29 5.73 -2.81 -1.51
N ALA A 30 4.67 -2.72 -2.32
CA ALA A 30 3.61 -3.72 -2.30
C ALA A 30 3.07 -4.09 -3.69
N ILE A 31 2.57 -5.31 -3.80
CA ILE A 31 1.57 -5.70 -4.81
C ILE A 31 0.23 -5.74 -4.10
N LEU A 32 -0.71 -4.94 -4.59
CA LEU A 32 -2.05 -4.80 -4.04
C LEU A 32 -3.04 -5.54 -4.92
N VAL A 33 -3.78 -6.48 -4.32
CA VAL A 33 -4.86 -7.21 -4.98
C VAL A 33 -6.18 -6.87 -4.31
N PRO A 34 -6.89 -5.81 -4.73
CA PRO A 34 -8.17 -5.42 -4.12
C PRO A 34 -9.17 -6.58 -4.10
N SER A 35 -9.96 -6.68 -3.03
CA SER A 35 -11.09 -7.61 -3.00
C SER A 35 -12.22 -7.08 -3.89
N PRO A 36 -12.78 -7.87 -4.82
CA PRO A 36 -13.90 -7.47 -5.67
C PRO A 36 -15.23 -7.42 -4.92
N ASN A 37 -15.28 -7.98 -3.71
CA ASN A 37 -16.50 -8.18 -2.92
C ASN A 37 -16.76 -7.06 -1.91
N VAL A 38 -16.06 -5.92 -2.02
CA VAL A 38 -16.25 -4.77 -1.13
C VAL A 38 -17.23 -3.77 -1.73
N THR A 39 -18.06 -3.18 -0.87
CA THR A 39 -18.99 -2.12 -1.26
C THR A 39 -18.26 -0.97 -1.96
N SER A 40 -18.86 -0.48 -3.05
CA SER A 40 -18.44 0.74 -3.77
C SER A 40 -16.99 0.76 -4.28
N ASP A 41 -16.36 -0.42 -4.40
CA ASP A 41 -15.01 -0.63 -4.93
C ASP A 41 -13.94 0.22 -4.23
N HIS A 42 -14.08 0.40 -2.91
CA HIS A 42 -13.18 1.27 -2.15
C HIS A 42 -11.74 0.73 -2.07
N GLN A 43 -11.54 -0.59 -2.14
CA GLN A 43 -10.19 -1.15 -2.12
C GLN A 43 -9.41 -0.84 -3.41
N THR A 44 -10.06 -0.84 -4.58
CA THR A 44 -9.39 -0.46 -5.83
C THR A 44 -8.98 1.01 -5.80
N LYS A 45 -9.84 1.89 -5.28
CA LYS A 45 -9.52 3.32 -5.09
C LYS A 45 -8.31 3.50 -4.17
N ASN A 46 -8.29 2.80 -3.03
CA ASN A 46 -7.15 2.78 -2.13
C ASN A 46 -5.88 2.36 -2.85
N ALA A 47 -5.91 1.25 -3.61
CA ALA A 47 -4.75 0.75 -4.30
C ALA A 47 -4.24 1.70 -5.40
N ARG A 48 -5.15 2.35 -6.15
CA ARG A 48 -4.79 3.31 -7.20
C ARG A 48 -4.01 4.50 -6.68
N VAL A 49 -4.37 5.05 -5.51
CA VAL A 49 -3.61 6.15 -4.89
C VAL A 49 -2.14 5.76 -4.70
N LEU A 50 -1.90 4.53 -4.25
CA LEU A 50 -0.57 4.01 -3.98
C LEU A 50 0.18 3.61 -5.27
N GLU A 51 -0.53 3.14 -6.29
CA GLU A 51 0.00 2.83 -7.62
C GLU A 51 0.42 4.11 -8.37
N GLU A 52 -0.45 5.12 -8.41
CA GLU A 52 -0.22 6.39 -9.11
C GLU A 52 0.98 7.15 -8.52
N ALA A 53 1.18 7.06 -7.20
CA ALA A 53 2.40 7.57 -6.56
C ALA A 53 3.66 6.76 -6.91
N GLY A 54 3.51 5.57 -7.49
CA GLY A 54 4.60 4.67 -7.89
C GLY A 54 5.11 3.78 -6.75
N GLY A 55 4.37 3.67 -5.64
CA GLY A 55 4.80 2.88 -4.48
C GLY A 55 4.28 1.45 -4.47
N ALA A 56 3.24 1.14 -5.25
CA ALA A 56 2.66 -0.18 -5.34
C ALA A 56 2.38 -0.59 -6.79
N LEU A 57 2.28 -1.90 -7.03
CA LEU A 57 1.68 -2.45 -8.24
C LEU A 57 0.24 -2.86 -7.91
N LEU A 58 -0.73 -2.40 -8.69
CA LEU A 58 -2.10 -2.87 -8.59
C LEU A 58 -2.30 -4.05 -9.55
N LEU A 59 -2.82 -5.16 -9.03
CA LEU A 59 -3.25 -6.31 -9.83
C LEU A 59 -4.70 -6.64 -9.46
N GLN A 60 -5.59 -6.75 -10.45
CA GLN A 60 -6.96 -7.18 -10.18
C GLN A 60 -6.97 -8.67 -9.82
N GLU A 61 -7.92 -9.10 -8.99
CA GLU A 61 -8.02 -10.51 -8.61
C GLU A 61 -8.23 -11.42 -9.83
N SER A 62 -8.98 -10.95 -10.84
CA SER A 62 -9.14 -11.64 -12.12
C SER A 62 -7.83 -11.81 -12.90
N ASP A 63 -6.87 -10.90 -12.69
CA ASP A 63 -5.56 -10.93 -13.32
C ASP A 63 -4.53 -11.76 -12.55
N CYS A 64 -4.87 -12.28 -11.36
CA CYS A 64 -3.94 -13.09 -10.57
C CYS A 64 -3.78 -14.54 -11.08
N GLY A 65 -4.61 -14.96 -12.03
CA GLY A 65 -4.53 -16.27 -12.67
C GLY A 65 -3.26 -16.48 -13.51
N GLU A 66 -3.07 -17.71 -13.96
CA GLU A 66 -2.05 -18.10 -14.96
C GLU A 66 -0.60 -17.73 -14.59
N GLY A 67 -0.29 -17.54 -13.29
CA GLY A 67 1.06 -17.26 -12.81
C GLY A 67 1.45 -15.78 -12.85
N ARG A 68 0.60 -14.88 -13.36
CA ARG A 68 0.90 -13.45 -13.49
C ARG A 68 1.27 -12.78 -12.17
N LEU A 69 0.62 -13.18 -11.08
CA LEU A 69 0.95 -12.67 -9.76
C LEU A 69 2.37 -13.09 -9.31
N TYR A 70 2.74 -14.33 -9.59
CA TYR A 70 4.07 -14.85 -9.29
C TYR A 70 5.14 -14.13 -10.12
N GLU A 71 4.90 -13.93 -11.42
CA GLU A 71 5.80 -13.22 -12.32
C GLU A 71 6.03 -11.77 -11.86
N ALA A 72 4.96 -11.05 -11.54
CA ALA A 72 5.05 -9.69 -11.02
C ALA A 72 5.88 -9.61 -9.73
N ALA A 73 5.66 -10.54 -8.79
CA ALA A 73 6.45 -10.61 -7.57
C ALA A 73 7.92 -10.94 -7.86
N ALA A 74 8.19 -11.90 -8.74
CA ALA A 74 9.54 -12.31 -9.11
C ALA A 74 10.32 -11.19 -9.80
N GLU A 75 9.69 -10.44 -10.70
CA GLU A 75 10.28 -9.27 -11.36
C GLU A 75 10.65 -8.18 -10.35
N LEU A 76 9.72 -7.84 -9.45
CA LEU A 76 9.96 -6.85 -8.41
C LEU A 76 11.08 -7.30 -7.46
N LEU A 77 11.13 -8.58 -7.09
CA LEU A 77 12.19 -9.12 -6.21
C LEU A 77 13.57 -9.13 -6.89
N LYS A 78 13.65 -9.24 -8.22
CA LYS A 78 14.90 -9.14 -8.98
C LYS A 78 15.35 -7.68 -9.16
N ASP A 79 14.43 -6.73 -9.27
CA ASP A 79 14.74 -5.31 -9.48
C ASP A 79 14.82 -4.51 -8.17
N THR A 80 16.00 -4.53 -7.55
CA THR A 80 16.27 -3.78 -6.31
C THR A 80 16.13 -2.26 -6.52
N ALA A 81 16.47 -1.75 -7.71
CA ALA A 81 16.37 -0.31 -7.97
C ALA A 81 14.90 0.15 -8.03
N ARG A 82 14.03 -0.64 -8.65
CA ARG A 82 12.58 -0.41 -8.66
C ARG A 82 11.99 -0.50 -7.27
N ARG A 83 12.34 -1.50 -6.45
CA ARG A 83 11.86 -1.57 -5.06
C ARG A 83 12.28 -0.35 -4.24
N ARG A 84 13.50 0.16 -4.42
CA ARG A 84 13.94 1.39 -3.74
C ARG A 84 13.13 2.61 -4.16
N ARG A 85 12.82 2.77 -5.45
CA ARG A 85 11.93 3.84 -5.93
C ARG A 85 10.53 3.71 -5.35
N MET A 86 9.98 2.50 -5.33
CA MET A 86 8.67 2.22 -4.72
C MET A 86 8.65 2.53 -3.22
N ALA A 87 9.70 2.17 -2.49
CA ALA A 87 9.81 2.45 -1.06
C ALA A 87 9.84 3.97 -0.79
N SER A 88 10.60 4.71 -1.60
CA SER A 88 10.62 6.18 -1.52
C SER A 88 9.26 6.80 -1.79
N ALA A 89 8.53 6.30 -2.79
CA ALA A 89 7.17 6.75 -3.10
C ALA A 89 6.19 6.43 -1.98
N MET A 90 6.26 5.21 -1.40
CA MET A 90 5.46 4.81 -0.25
C MET A 90 5.68 5.73 0.96
N GLY A 91 6.94 6.02 1.28
CA GLY A 91 7.28 6.89 2.40
C GLY A 91 6.76 8.32 2.23
N ALA A 92 6.72 8.83 0.99
CA ALA A 92 6.19 10.16 0.69
C ALA A 92 4.66 10.28 0.90
N LEU A 93 3.94 9.16 0.92
CA LEU A 93 2.50 9.11 1.22
C LEU A 93 2.19 8.90 2.70
N GLY A 94 3.20 8.59 3.53
CA GLY A 94 3.00 8.30 4.94
C GLY A 94 2.57 9.55 5.73
N VAL A 95 1.59 9.39 6.62
CA VAL A 95 1.15 10.43 7.57
C VAL A 95 1.38 9.92 9.00
N PRO A 96 2.63 9.98 9.50
CA PRO A 96 3.01 9.36 10.77
C PRO A 96 2.35 10.01 12.00
N ASP A 97 1.92 11.26 11.86
CA ASP A 97 1.30 12.11 12.88
C ASP A 97 -0.23 12.21 12.73
N ALA A 98 -0.86 11.31 11.96
CA ALA A 98 -2.30 11.37 11.67
C ALA A 98 -3.18 11.45 12.94
N ALA A 99 -2.80 10.76 14.02
CA ALA A 99 -3.52 10.83 15.29
C ALA A 99 -3.46 12.22 15.93
N GLU A 100 -2.31 12.89 15.86
CA GLU A 100 -2.10 14.25 16.36
C GLU A 100 -2.88 15.27 15.51
N GLN A 101 -2.84 15.14 14.19
CA GLN A 101 -3.63 16.01 13.29
C GLN A 101 -5.14 15.89 13.54
N ILE A 102 -5.63 14.68 13.80
CA ILE A 102 -7.05 14.46 14.16
C ILE A 102 -7.35 15.13 15.50
N TYR A 103 -6.50 14.94 16.51
CA TYR A 103 -6.66 15.55 17.83
C TYR A 103 -6.72 17.09 17.75
N ASP A 104 -5.78 17.70 17.03
CA ASP A 104 -5.74 19.16 16.83
C ASP A 104 -6.97 19.67 16.09
N SER A 105 -7.46 18.90 15.10
CA SER A 105 -8.68 19.25 14.38
C SER A 105 -9.91 19.21 15.28
N LEU A 106 -9.99 18.26 16.21
CA LEU A 106 -11.08 18.19 17.19
C LEU A 106 -11.01 19.35 18.20
N LEU A 107 -9.81 19.72 18.68
CA LEU A 107 -9.63 20.86 19.58
C LEU A 107 -10.10 22.17 18.95
N LYS A 108 -9.88 22.38 17.65
CA LYS A 108 -10.37 23.56 16.90
C LYS A 108 -11.89 23.65 16.81
N LEU A 109 -12.63 22.58 17.06
CA LEU A 109 -14.10 22.59 17.08
C LEU A 109 -14.67 22.89 18.47
N LEU A 110 -13.84 22.85 19.51
CA LEU A 110 -14.23 23.11 20.90
C LEU A 110 -14.03 24.58 21.31
N HIS A 111 -13.34 25.37 20.49
CA HIS A 111 -13.10 26.80 20.67
C HIS A 111 -13.70 27.57 19.49
#